data_AF-A0A2T4AC25-F1
#
_entry.id   AF-A0A2T4AC25-F1
#
_cell.length_a   1.000
_cell.length_b   1.000
_cell.length_c   1.000
_cell.angle_alpha   90.00
_cell.angle_beta   90.00
_cell.angle_gamma   90.00
#
_symmetry.space_group_name_H-M   'P 1'
#
loop_
_entity.id
_entity.type
_entity.pdbx_description
1 polymer ?
#
loop_
_entity_poly.entity_id
_entity_poly.type
_entity_poly.pdbx_seq_one_letter_code
_entity_poly.pdbx_strand_id
1 'polypeptide(L)'
;MSILDTTQLEKLWKLHDRYELEGLIDLAKKAPHNIRSLIWDRLDRQPVDDYVTEFEIRCDIFDRIRCMSRGEINTALFAVLMVAPVHVLKSRLAALEDDRGNQTEVDEMLSQWRIASLKGIQAFCKRRDDNRCCFTGMPDSHEAYIFPLHLSENTTMITDMLEIFWDADTVTQLVPLIRDRNVTESPQNLISMNGQLHTWFEGCKMALKPIEETEKGVVVQFHWLNNSEYEPDLDVSKDYIETLTSKTKTQKGPFWGHVLAHRASGLRLDTGQTFVLRSENPDHMPNFQLLKIDDETCSSVSEENNYPDVLRWREEVGCGIEIEADVEMETDEDGQPDDDSEGSS
;
A
#
# COMPACT_ATOMS: atom_id res chain seq x y z
N MET A 1 33.95 3.54 23.97
CA MET A 1 33.19 2.95 25.10
C MET A 1 33.13 4.02 26.18
N SER A 2 31.98 4.69 26.33
CA SER A 2 31.76 5.55 27.49
C SER A 2 31.63 4.65 28.72
N ILE A 3 32.35 4.98 29.79
CA ILE A 3 32.22 4.30 31.08
C ILE A 3 31.03 4.95 31.78
N LEU A 4 30.13 4.15 32.35
CA LEU A 4 29.00 4.65 33.13
C LEU A 4 29.52 5.49 34.30
N ASP A 5 28.89 6.64 34.56
CA ASP A 5 29.22 7.43 35.73
C ASP A 5 28.70 6.79 37.02
N THR A 6 29.21 7.22 38.17
CA THR A 6 28.86 6.65 39.49
C THR A 6 27.35 6.71 39.78
N THR A 7 26.66 7.76 39.31
CA THR A 7 25.22 7.94 39.52
C THR A 7 24.41 6.96 38.67
N GLN A 8 24.84 6.74 37.43
CA GLN A 8 24.25 5.73 36.53
C GLN A 8 24.46 4.32 37.07
N LEU A 9 25.64 4.03 37.61
CA LEU A 9 25.98 2.74 38.23
C LEU A 9 25.09 2.44 39.44
N GLU A 10 24.91 3.42 40.33
CA GLU A 10 24.03 3.30 41.50
C GLU A 10 22.55 3.05 41.12
N LYS A 11 22.06 3.69 40.05
CA LYS A 11 20.72 3.42 39.53
C LYS A 11 20.62 1.99 39.00
N LEU A 12 21.63 1.53 38.25
CA LEU A 12 21.65 0.17 37.72
C LEU A 12 21.66 -0.87 38.84
N TRP A 13 22.44 -0.64 39.90
CA TRP A 13 22.45 -1.49 41.09
C TRP A 13 21.10 -1.52 41.80
N LYS A 14 20.44 -0.37 41.98
CA LYS A 14 19.09 -0.33 42.57
C LYS A 14 18.07 -1.13 41.76
N LEU A 15 18.15 -1.10 40.42
CA LEU A 15 17.28 -1.90 39.55
C LEU A 15 17.61 -3.40 39.65
N HIS A 16 18.89 -3.75 39.75
CA HIS A 16 19.32 -5.13 39.98
C HIS A 16 18.82 -5.66 41.33
N ASP A 17 19.01 -4.91 42.41
CA ASP A 17 18.64 -5.31 43.78
C ASP A 17 17.12 -5.51 43.93
N ARG A 18 16.32 -4.85 43.08
CA ARG A 18 14.87 -5.01 43.02
C ARG A 18 14.41 -6.11 42.05
N TYR A 19 15.34 -6.86 41.47
CA TYR A 19 15.09 -7.90 40.47
C TYR A 19 14.41 -7.38 39.18
N GLU A 20 14.37 -6.05 38.97
CA GLU A 20 13.74 -5.44 37.79
C GLU A 20 14.54 -5.70 36.51
N LEU A 21 15.81 -6.10 36.63
CA LEU A 21 16.68 -6.45 35.51
C LEU A 21 16.73 -7.96 35.22
N GLU A 22 16.09 -8.81 36.03
CA GLU A 22 16.24 -10.27 35.95
C GLU A 22 15.84 -10.81 34.56
N GLY A 23 14.68 -10.39 34.04
CA GLY A 23 14.22 -10.79 32.70
C GLY A 23 15.16 -10.31 31.58
N LEU A 24 15.75 -9.13 31.71
CA LEU A 24 16.71 -8.60 30.74
C LEU A 24 18.05 -9.35 30.81
N ILE A 25 18.53 -9.69 32.02
CA ILE A 25 19.75 -10.47 32.24
C ILE A 25 19.59 -11.88 31.68
N ASP A 26 18.44 -12.51 31.89
CA ASP A 26 18.14 -13.83 31.33
C ASP A 26 18.05 -13.81 29.82
N LEU A 27 17.43 -12.77 29.25
CA LEU A 27 17.41 -12.54 27.81
C LEU A 27 18.83 -12.31 27.26
N ALA A 28 19.68 -11.58 27.99
CA ALA A 28 21.06 -11.30 27.62
C ALA A 28 21.89 -12.59 27.53
N LYS A 29 21.69 -13.48 28.50
CA LYS A 29 22.36 -14.80 28.55
C LYS A 29 21.90 -15.71 27.43
N LYS A 30 20.60 -15.70 27.10
CA LYS A 30 20.00 -16.58 26.09
C LYS A 30 20.23 -16.09 24.66
N ALA A 31 20.23 -14.78 24.42
CA ALA A 31 20.31 -14.19 23.09
C ALA A 31 21.02 -12.82 23.10
N PRO A 32 22.36 -12.78 23.27
CA PRO A 32 23.11 -11.53 23.46
C PRO A 32 23.05 -10.57 22.26
N HIS A 33 22.83 -11.08 21.05
CA HIS A 33 22.71 -10.27 19.83
C HIS A 33 21.41 -9.44 19.80
N ASN A 34 20.33 -9.92 20.42
CA ASN A 34 19.02 -9.23 20.45
C ASN A 34 19.02 -8.03 21.42
N ILE A 35 19.85 -8.06 22.45
CA ILE A 35 20.03 -6.90 23.34
C ILE A 35 20.84 -5.82 22.65
N ARG A 36 21.83 -6.21 21.85
CA ARG A 36 22.61 -5.26 21.07
C ARG A 36 21.70 -4.47 20.13
N SER A 37 20.78 -5.11 19.42
CA SER A 37 19.80 -4.38 18.59
C SER A 37 18.90 -3.44 19.40
N LEU A 38 18.49 -3.82 20.61
CA LEU A 38 17.62 -3.00 21.48
C LEU A 38 18.31 -1.71 21.99
N ILE A 39 19.63 -1.76 22.21
CA ILE A 39 20.40 -0.62 22.75
C ILE A 39 20.68 0.44 21.67
N TRP A 40 20.80 0.03 20.40
CA TRP A 40 21.05 0.94 19.28
C TRP A 40 19.79 1.67 18.78
N ASP A 41 18.62 1.33 19.32
CA ASP A 41 17.31 1.82 18.89
C ASP A 41 16.84 3.09 19.62
N ARG A 42 17.69 3.68 20.47
CA ARG A 42 17.41 4.97 21.11
C ARG A 42 18.04 6.10 20.31
N LEU A 43 17.25 6.68 19.42
CA LEU A 43 17.55 7.94 18.75
C LEU A 43 17.27 9.10 19.71
N ASP A 44 18.28 9.95 19.95
CA ASP A 44 18.10 11.22 20.64
C ASP A 44 17.09 12.07 19.86
N ARG A 45 15.99 12.47 20.51
CA ARG A 45 14.97 13.33 19.88
C ARG A 45 15.46 14.77 19.89
N GLN A 46 15.72 15.32 18.71
CA GLN A 46 15.92 16.76 18.53
C GLN A 46 14.57 17.49 18.68
N PRO A 47 14.57 18.76 19.13
CA PRO A 47 13.38 19.59 19.10
C PRO A 47 12.86 19.71 17.66
N VAL A 48 11.55 19.53 17.49
CA VAL A 48 10.86 19.67 16.21
C VAL A 48 10.61 21.16 16.00
N ASP A 49 11.37 21.78 15.09
CA ASP A 49 11.06 23.12 14.61
C ASP A 49 9.74 23.11 13.82
N ASP A 50 9.06 24.25 13.73
CA ASP A 50 7.88 24.39 12.87
C ASP A 50 8.27 24.13 11.40
N TYR A 51 7.95 22.94 10.90
CA TYR A 51 8.34 22.46 9.57
C TYR A 51 7.65 23.21 8.42
N VAL A 52 6.57 23.96 8.71
CA VAL A 52 5.77 24.66 7.71
C VAL A 52 5.96 26.18 7.87
N THR A 53 7.04 26.69 7.29
CA THR A 53 7.24 28.14 7.16
C THR A 53 6.30 28.70 6.09
N GLU A 54 5.93 29.98 6.19
CA GLU A 54 5.14 30.68 5.15
C GLU A 54 3.74 30.06 4.92
N PHE A 55 3.12 29.53 5.98
CA PHE A 55 1.83 28.83 5.95
C PHE A 55 0.74 29.59 5.17
N GLU A 56 0.57 30.89 5.42
CA GLU A 56 -0.44 31.72 4.75
C GLU A 56 -0.22 31.79 3.22
N ILE A 57 1.04 31.88 2.78
CA ILE A 57 1.39 31.89 1.36
C ILE A 57 1.09 30.53 0.72
N ARG A 58 1.31 29.44 1.46
CA ARG A 58 1.01 28.07 0.99
C ARG A 58 -0.51 27.85 0.88
N CYS A 59 -1.30 28.37 1.82
CA CYS A 59 -2.76 28.36 1.72
C CYS A 59 -3.25 29.12 0.49
N ASP A 60 -2.74 30.32 0.20
CA ASP A 60 -3.09 31.08 -1.01
C ASP A 60 -2.77 30.30 -2.29
N ILE A 61 -1.58 29.70 -2.35
CA ILE A 61 -1.18 28.87 -3.50
C ILE A 61 -2.11 27.66 -3.64
N PHE A 62 -2.42 26.97 -2.55
CA PHE A 62 -3.32 25.82 -2.56
C PHE A 62 -4.71 26.19 -3.05
N ASP A 63 -5.30 27.28 -2.55
CA ASP A 63 -6.62 27.72 -2.96
C ASP A 63 -6.66 28.07 -4.46
N ARG A 64 -5.60 28.71 -4.99
CA ARG A 64 -5.50 29.01 -6.41
C ARG A 64 -5.40 27.76 -7.27
N ILE A 65 -4.58 26.78 -6.87
CA ILE A 65 -4.49 25.48 -7.56
C ILE A 65 -5.85 24.76 -7.51
N ARG A 66 -6.52 24.77 -6.35
CA ARG A 66 -7.84 24.18 -6.18
C ARG A 66 -8.89 24.81 -7.09
N CYS A 67 -8.86 26.13 -7.27
CA CYS A 67 -9.75 26.82 -8.19
C CYS A 67 -9.51 26.48 -9.67
N MET A 68 -8.31 26.03 -10.05
CA MET A 68 -7.98 25.62 -11.41
C MET A 68 -8.20 24.12 -11.65
N SER A 69 -8.20 23.31 -10.59
CA SER A 69 -8.49 21.88 -10.67
C SER A 69 -10.00 21.64 -10.80
N ARG A 70 -10.40 20.72 -11.69
CA ARG A 70 -11.78 20.21 -11.77
C ARG A 70 -12.06 19.09 -10.76
N GLY A 71 -11.04 18.56 -10.09
CA GLY A 71 -11.13 17.41 -9.20
C GLY A 71 -10.73 17.73 -7.75
N GLU A 72 -10.97 16.77 -6.87
CA GLU A 72 -10.51 16.85 -5.49
C GLU A 72 -8.99 16.69 -5.40
N ILE A 73 -8.34 17.67 -4.77
CA ILE A 73 -6.94 17.57 -4.38
C ILE A 73 -6.86 16.71 -3.11
N ASN A 74 -6.14 15.58 -3.19
CA ASN A 74 -5.99 14.70 -2.02
C ASN A 74 -5.02 15.28 -0.97
N THR A 75 -5.10 14.77 0.25
CA THR A 75 -4.26 15.22 1.38
C THR A 75 -2.77 15.00 1.12
N ALA A 76 -2.39 14.03 0.30
CA ALA A 76 -0.99 13.80 -0.05
C ALA A 76 -0.41 14.98 -0.86
N LEU A 77 -1.13 15.41 -1.89
CA LEU A 77 -0.75 16.56 -2.70
C LEU A 77 -0.78 17.84 -1.86
N PHE A 78 -1.79 17.99 -0.99
CA PHE A 78 -1.82 19.08 -0.01
C PHE A 78 -0.58 19.09 0.90
N ALA A 79 -0.20 17.95 1.47
CA ALA A 79 0.97 17.83 2.32
C ALA A 79 2.27 18.18 1.56
N VAL A 80 2.39 17.76 0.31
CA VAL A 80 3.52 18.14 -0.57
C VAL A 80 3.54 19.64 -0.80
N LEU A 81 2.40 20.28 -1.09
CA LEU A 81 2.30 21.74 -1.23
C LEU A 81 2.66 22.47 0.08
N MET A 82 2.37 21.85 1.23
CA MET A 82 2.69 22.42 2.54
C MET A 82 4.18 22.38 2.90
N VAL A 83 4.97 21.50 2.28
CA VAL A 83 6.42 21.38 2.59
C VAL A 83 7.33 21.79 1.44
N ALA A 84 6.82 21.86 0.21
CA ALA A 84 7.61 22.21 -0.97
C ALA A 84 8.16 23.65 -0.89
N PRO A 85 9.32 23.96 -1.50
CA PRO A 85 9.84 25.33 -1.45
C PRO A 85 8.88 26.33 -2.09
N VAL A 86 8.50 27.39 -1.35
CA VAL A 86 7.47 28.37 -1.77
C VAL A 86 7.78 29.02 -3.12
N HIS A 87 9.06 29.31 -3.39
CA HIS A 87 9.46 29.91 -4.68
C HIS A 87 9.23 28.95 -5.86
N VAL A 88 9.41 27.65 -5.68
CA VAL A 88 9.10 26.63 -6.69
C VAL A 88 7.60 26.58 -6.93
N LEU A 89 6.82 26.58 -5.86
CA LEU A 89 5.35 26.57 -5.95
C LEU A 89 4.81 27.81 -6.67
N LYS A 90 5.31 29.01 -6.34
CA LYS A 90 4.94 30.26 -7.03
C LYS A 90 5.31 30.23 -8.51
N SER A 91 6.49 29.73 -8.85
CA SER A 91 6.92 29.61 -10.25
C SER A 91 6.03 28.66 -11.05
N ARG A 92 5.64 27.52 -10.45
CA ARG A 92 4.75 26.55 -11.09
C ARG A 92 3.32 27.07 -11.20
N LEU A 93 2.83 27.76 -10.18
CA LEU A 93 1.53 28.41 -10.19
C LEU A 93 1.45 29.49 -11.27
N ALA A 94 2.51 30.29 -11.44
CA ALA A 94 2.55 31.30 -12.48
C ALA A 94 2.50 30.69 -13.90
N ALA A 95 3.20 29.58 -14.12
CA ALA A 95 3.12 28.84 -15.39
C ALA A 95 1.69 28.32 -15.66
N LEU A 96 1.07 27.72 -14.64
CA LEU A 96 -0.33 27.27 -14.71
C LEU A 96 -1.33 28.39 -15.03
N GLU A 97 -1.09 29.58 -14.51
CA GLU A 97 -1.99 30.71 -14.71
C GLU A 97 -1.85 31.33 -16.10
N ASP A 98 -0.66 31.25 -16.70
CA ASP A 98 -0.40 31.69 -18.08
C ASP A 98 -1.08 30.74 -19.08
N ASP A 99 -1.09 29.44 -18.79
CA ASP A 99 -1.71 28.38 -19.60
C ASP A 99 -3.18 28.10 -19.26
N ARG A 100 -3.89 29.04 -18.63
CA ARG A 100 -5.32 28.88 -18.22
C ARG A 100 -6.29 28.48 -19.33
N GLY A 101 -5.89 28.59 -20.60
CA GLY A 101 -6.65 28.10 -21.76
C GLY A 101 -6.49 26.61 -22.07
N ASN A 102 -5.45 25.96 -21.55
CA ASN A 102 -5.06 24.59 -21.86
C ASN A 102 -5.29 23.65 -20.66
N GLN A 103 -6.56 23.28 -20.42
CA GLN A 103 -6.94 22.41 -19.30
C GLN A 103 -6.15 21.09 -19.27
N THR A 104 -5.79 20.55 -20.44
CA THR A 104 -5.01 19.31 -20.56
C THR A 104 -3.65 19.42 -19.87
N GLU A 105 -2.98 20.56 -19.98
CA GLU A 105 -1.66 20.79 -19.38
C GLU A 105 -1.73 20.97 -17.87
N VAL A 106 -2.81 21.61 -17.39
CA VAL A 106 -3.12 21.68 -15.96
C VAL A 106 -3.34 20.29 -15.39
N ASP A 107 -4.14 19.46 -16.07
CA ASP A 107 -4.47 18.10 -15.64
C ASP A 107 -3.24 17.18 -15.68
N GLU A 108 -2.40 17.28 -16.71
CA GLU A 108 -1.15 16.53 -16.82
C GLU A 108 -0.17 16.88 -15.70
N MET A 109 0.01 18.17 -15.40
CA MET A 109 0.91 18.59 -14.34
C MET A 109 0.41 18.15 -12.96
N LEU A 110 -0.90 18.25 -12.70
CA LEU A 110 -1.52 17.74 -11.47
C LEU A 110 -1.36 16.22 -11.34
N SER A 111 -1.47 15.49 -12.45
CA SER A 111 -1.20 14.04 -12.51
C SER A 111 0.24 13.73 -12.13
N GLN A 112 1.21 14.46 -12.69
CA GLN A 112 2.64 14.30 -12.33
C GLN A 112 2.89 14.56 -10.84
N TRP A 113 2.25 15.58 -10.26
CA TRP A 113 2.37 15.90 -8.84
C TRP A 113 1.75 14.83 -7.96
N ARG A 114 0.62 14.26 -8.37
CA ARG A 114 -0.01 13.12 -7.69
C ARG A 114 0.92 11.91 -7.70
N ILE A 115 1.51 11.56 -8.85
CA ILE A 115 2.49 10.46 -8.98
C ILE A 115 3.69 10.69 -8.04
N ALA A 116 4.23 11.91 -8.00
CA ALA A 116 5.34 12.25 -7.10
C ALA A 116 4.95 12.13 -5.62
N SER A 117 3.73 12.55 -5.27
CA SER A 117 3.19 12.45 -3.91
C SER A 117 3.03 10.99 -3.46
N LEU A 118 2.50 10.14 -4.35
CA LEU A 118 2.36 8.69 -4.11
C LEU A 118 3.73 8.02 -3.88
N LYS A 119 4.76 8.37 -4.66
CA LYS A 119 6.13 7.90 -4.41
C LYS A 119 6.64 8.32 -3.03
N GLY A 120 6.29 9.53 -2.59
CA GLY A 120 6.58 10.01 -1.24
C GLY A 120 5.91 9.17 -0.15
N ILE A 121 4.62 8.88 -0.31
CA ILE A 121 3.83 8.03 0.61
C ILE A 121 4.42 6.62 0.70
N GLN A 122 4.77 6.03 -0.44
CA GLN A 122 5.44 4.73 -0.51
C GLN A 122 6.76 4.73 0.27
N ALA A 123 7.58 5.77 0.08
CA ALA A 123 8.80 5.95 0.86
C ALA A 123 8.55 6.18 2.37
N PHE A 124 7.40 6.73 2.77
CA PHE A 124 7.00 6.79 4.19
C PHE A 124 6.61 5.42 4.75
N CYS A 125 5.88 4.60 4.00
CA CYS A 125 5.56 3.22 4.38
C CYS A 125 6.83 2.41 4.64
N LYS A 126 7.79 2.46 3.71
CA LYS A 126 9.09 1.79 3.89
C LYS A 126 9.84 2.30 5.12
N ARG A 127 9.91 3.62 5.31
CA ARG A 127 10.60 4.21 6.48
C ARG A 127 9.93 3.87 7.81
N ARG A 128 8.58 3.84 7.86
CA ARG A 128 7.80 3.40 9.03
C ARG A 128 8.22 2.00 9.46
N ASP A 129 8.47 1.13 8.50
CA ASP A 129 8.77 -0.30 8.74
C ASP A 129 10.27 -0.63 8.66
N ASP A 130 11.17 0.35 8.87
CA ASP A 130 12.64 0.19 8.82
C ASP A 130 13.16 -0.42 7.50
N ASN A 131 12.48 -0.14 6.39
CA ASN A 131 12.74 -0.72 5.06
C ASN A 131 12.74 -2.26 5.06
N ARG A 132 11.94 -2.86 5.95
CA ARG A 132 11.83 -4.31 6.12
C ARG A 132 10.42 -4.79 5.88
N CYS A 133 10.31 -6.04 5.50
CA CYS A 133 9.03 -6.72 5.42
C CYS A 133 8.47 -6.96 6.83
N CYS A 134 7.21 -6.58 7.06
CA CYS A 134 6.53 -6.73 8.36
C CYS A 134 6.42 -8.20 8.83
N PHE A 135 6.41 -9.15 7.90
CA PHE A 135 6.22 -10.58 8.20
C PHE A 135 7.54 -11.34 8.28
N THR A 136 8.41 -11.13 7.28
CA THR A 136 9.69 -11.85 7.20
C THR A 136 10.82 -11.15 7.93
N GLY A 137 10.78 -9.83 8.10
CA GLY A 137 11.89 -9.02 8.62
C GLY A 137 13.07 -8.87 7.64
N MET A 138 12.94 -9.37 6.41
CA MET A 138 13.94 -9.22 5.35
C MET A 138 14.01 -7.76 4.88
N PRO A 139 15.21 -7.27 4.47
CA PRO A 139 15.35 -5.96 3.83
C PRO A 139 14.71 -5.96 2.43
N ASP A 140 14.75 -4.81 1.77
CA ASP A 140 14.23 -4.61 0.41
C ASP A 140 12.73 -4.90 0.29
N SER A 141 11.96 -4.32 1.21
CA SER A 141 10.51 -4.34 1.14
C SER A 141 9.97 -3.56 -0.06
N HIS A 142 8.76 -3.91 -0.44
CA HIS A 142 7.88 -3.28 -1.40
C HIS A 142 6.59 -2.90 -0.67
N GLU A 143 5.93 -1.87 -1.16
CA GLU A 143 4.71 -1.33 -0.58
C GLU A 143 3.50 -2.04 -1.18
N ALA A 144 2.83 -2.84 -0.37
CA ALA A 144 1.59 -3.51 -0.74
C ALA A 144 0.39 -2.65 -0.33
N TYR A 145 -0.50 -2.35 -1.28
CA TYR A 145 -1.77 -1.72 -0.96
C TYR A 145 -2.69 -2.71 -0.26
N ILE A 146 -3.31 -2.30 0.85
CA ILE A 146 -4.34 -3.10 1.53
C ILE A 146 -5.60 -3.12 0.65
N PHE A 147 -6.05 -1.94 0.23
CA PHE A 147 -7.11 -1.75 -0.75
C PHE A 147 -6.50 -1.22 -2.06
N PRO A 148 -6.65 -1.91 -3.20
CA PRO A 148 -5.98 -1.55 -4.44
C PRO A 148 -6.32 -0.14 -4.93
N LEU A 149 -5.31 0.67 -5.25
CA LEU A 149 -5.49 2.07 -5.68
C LEU A 149 -6.21 2.21 -7.03
N HIS A 150 -6.00 1.24 -7.92
CA HIS A 150 -6.58 1.21 -9.29
C HIS A 150 -8.10 1.05 -9.27
N LEU A 151 -8.66 0.52 -8.19
CA LEU A 151 -10.10 0.40 -8.00
C LEU A 151 -10.75 1.72 -7.61
N SER A 152 -9.97 2.79 -7.34
CA SER A 152 -10.51 4.12 -7.04
C SER A 152 -11.25 4.75 -8.23
N GLU A 153 -10.99 4.29 -9.46
CA GLU A 153 -11.67 4.74 -10.68
C GLU A 153 -12.99 3.97 -10.94
N ASN A 154 -13.12 2.75 -10.40
CA ASN A 154 -14.30 1.89 -10.47
C ASN A 154 -14.97 1.68 -9.09
N THR A 155 -14.89 2.70 -8.24
CA THR A 155 -15.47 2.66 -6.88
C THR A 155 -16.95 2.34 -6.88
N THR A 156 -17.70 2.76 -7.90
CA THR A 156 -19.14 2.50 -8.03
C THR A 156 -19.45 1.01 -8.03
N MET A 157 -18.78 0.19 -8.85
CA MET A 157 -19.04 -1.24 -8.92
C MET A 157 -18.78 -1.96 -7.59
N ILE A 158 -17.70 -1.58 -6.89
CA ILE A 158 -17.37 -2.15 -5.57
C ILE A 158 -18.38 -1.69 -4.52
N THR A 159 -18.73 -0.40 -4.51
CA THR A 159 -19.71 0.11 -3.56
C THR A 159 -21.08 -0.51 -3.79
N ASP A 160 -21.48 -0.74 -5.05
CA ASP A 160 -22.73 -1.41 -5.40
C ASP A 160 -22.72 -2.87 -4.93
N MET A 161 -21.61 -3.60 -5.12
CA MET A 161 -21.43 -4.96 -4.60
C MET A 161 -21.53 -4.99 -3.05
N LEU A 162 -20.88 -4.06 -2.36
CA LEU A 162 -20.97 -3.95 -0.91
C LEU A 162 -22.42 -3.67 -0.48
N GLU A 163 -23.11 -2.75 -1.14
CA GLU A 163 -24.51 -2.42 -0.86
C GLU A 163 -25.48 -3.59 -1.09
N ILE A 164 -25.18 -4.49 -2.03
CA ILE A 164 -26.01 -5.66 -2.35
C ILE A 164 -25.80 -6.80 -1.34
N PHE A 165 -24.55 -7.09 -0.97
CA PHE A 165 -24.22 -8.34 -0.27
C PHE A 165 -23.85 -8.17 1.21
N TRP A 166 -23.51 -6.95 1.67
CA TRP A 166 -23.16 -6.68 3.06
C TRP A 166 -24.30 -5.98 3.82
N ASP A 167 -24.23 -6.06 5.15
CA ASP A 167 -25.18 -5.37 6.00
C ASP A 167 -24.97 -3.84 6.01
N ALA A 168 -26.03 -3.10 6.36
CA ALA A 168 -26.04 -1.64 6.30
C ALA A 168 -24.99 -0.98 7.22
N ASP A 169 -24.65 -1.60 8.35
CA ASP A 169 -23.66 -1.04 9.28
C ASP A 169 -22.26 -1.15 8.67
N THR A 170 -21.96 -2.29 8.03
CA THR A 170 -20.72 -2.51 7.29
C THR A 170 -20.60 -1.56 6.11
N VAL A 171 -21.63 -1.44 5.26
CA VAL A 171 -21.64 -0.51 4.12
C VAL A 171 -21.41 0.94 4.57
N THR A 172 -22.09 1.38 5.64
CA THR A 172 -21.97 2.75 6.17
C THR A 172 -20.57 3.08 6.67
N GLN A 173 -19.81 2.09 7.14
CA GLN A 173 -18.43 2.26 7.58
C GLN A 173 -17.44 2.23 6.42
N LEU A 174 -17.65 1.33 5.45
CA LEU A 174 -16.66 1.01 4.43
C LEU A 174 -16.71 1.92 3.21
N VAL A 175 -17.90 2.26 2.72
CA VAL A 175 -18.05 3.09 1.50
C VAL A 175 -17.37 4.46 1.67
N PRO A 176 -17.49 5.16 2.81
CA PRO A 176 -16.76 6.42 3.02
C PRO A 176 -15.24 6.24 2.96
N LEU A 177 -14.70 5.16 3.53
CA LEU A 177 -13.25 4.90 3.56
C LEU A 177 -12.68 4.61 2.17
N ILE A 178 -13.42 3.85 1.35
CA ILE A 178 -13.02 3.54 -0.03
C ILE A 178 -13.05 4.80 -0.91
N ARG A 179 -14.02 5.70 -0.66
CA ARG A 179 -14.13 6.97 -1.39
C ARG A 179 -13.17 8.05 -0.88
N ASP A 180 -12.68 7.92 0.36
CA ASP A 180 -11.75 8.88 0.94
C ASP A 180 -10.33 8.69 0.40
N ARG A 181 -9.93 9.59 -0.50
CA ARG A 181 -8.55 9.64 -1.04
C ARG A 181 -7.50 9.90 0.02
N ASN A 182 -7.86 10.51 1.15
CA ASN A 182 -6.94 10.76 2.25
C ASN A 182 -6.60 9.49 3.01
N VAL A 183 -7.43 8.44 2.87
CA VAL A 183 -7.19 7.12 3.42
C VAL A 183 -6.53 6.22 2.36
N THR A 184 -7.12 6.14 1.16
CA THR A 184 -6.64 5.24 0.10
C THR A 184 -5.27 5.64 -0.48
N GLU A 185 -4.97 6.93 -0.58
CA GLU A 185 -3.64 7.46 -0.96
C GLU A 185 -2.84 7.88 0.27
N SER A 186 -2.74 7.00 1.27
CA SER A 186 -1.97 7.27 2.49
C SER A 186 -1.18 6.05 2.96
N PRO A 187 -0.22 6.22 3.90
CA PRO A 187 0.47 5.10 4.51
C PRO A 187 -0.47 4.14 5.24
N GLN A 188 -1.69 4.57 5.61
CA GLN A 188 -2.68 3.71 6.26
C GLN A 188 -3.20 2.61 5.33
N ASN A 189 -3.12 2.83 4.01
CA ASN A 189 -3.49 1.84 3.01
C ASN A 189 -2.28 1.03 2.52
N LEU A 190 -1.13 1.07 3.22
CA LEU A 190 0.10 0.41 2.80
C LEU A 190 0.74 -0.47 3.88
N ILE A 191 1.27 -1.61 3.44
CA ILE A 191 2.06 -2.54 4.26
C ILE A 191 3.39 -2.82 3.56
N SER A 192 4.49 -2.80 4.32
CA SER A 192 5.78 -3.24 3.78
C SER A 192 5.86 -4.77 3.72
N MET A 193 5.94 -5.31 2.51
CA MET A 193 6.07 -6.74 2.22
C MET A 193 7.33 -7.01 1.40
N ASN A 194 7.94 -8.20 1.44
CA ASN A 194 8.95 -8.50 0.41
C ASN A 194 8.24 -8.76 -0.93
N GLY A 195 8.95 -8.68 -2.05
CA GLY A 195 8.33 -8.79 -3.38
C GLY A 195 7.50 -10.08 -3.56
N GLN A 196 7.95 -11.19 -2.94
CA GLN A 196 7.23 -12.45 -3.00
C GLN A 196 5.88 -12.43 -2.25
N LEU A 197 5.86 -11.95 -1.00
CA LEU A 197 4.59 -11.82 -0.25
C LEU A 197 3.68 -10.79 -0.89
N HIS A 198 4.22 -9.71 -1.46
CA HIS A 198 3.43 -8.71 -2.18
C HIS A 198 2.62 -9.35 -3.31
N THR A 199 3.26 -10.11 -4.20
CA THR A 199 2.57 -10.82 -5.29
C THR A 199 1.54 -11.83 -4.78
N TRP A 200 1.80 -12.49 -3.65
CA TRP A 200 0.85 -13.45 -3.08
C TRP A 200 -0.32 -12.78 -2.39
N PHE A 201 -0.11 -11.60 -1.80
CA PHE A 201 -1.16 -10.80 -1.19
C PHE A 201 -2.08 -10.20 -2.27
N GLU A 202 -1.52 -9.57 -3.31
CA GLU A 202 -2.31 -9.06 -4.44
C GLU A 202 -3.10 -10.16 -5.17
N GLY A 203 -2.53 -11.36 -5.27
CA GLY A 203 -3.15 -12.50 -5.92
C GLY A 203 -4.05 -13.35 -5.01
N CYS A 204 -4.47 -12.85 -3.85
CA CYS A 204 -5.34 -13.56 -2.89
C CYS A 204 -4.85 -14.99 -2.55
N LYS A 205 -3.52 -15.20 -2.48
CA LYS A 205 -2.89 -16.45 -2.01
C LYS A 205 -2.59 -16.43 -0.52
N MET A 206 -2.65 -15.25 0.08
CA MET A 206 -2.63 -15.04 1.51
C MET A 206 -3.62 -13.92 1.87
N ALA A 207 -4.10 -13.94 3.11
CA ALA A 207 -4.93 -12.91 3.71
C ALA A 207 -4.40 -12.51 5.07
N LEU A 208 -4.80 -11.32 5.50
CA LEU A 208 -4.45 -10.76 6.81
C LEU A 208 -5.73 -10.46 7.57
N LYS A 209 -6.10 -11.36 8.48
CA LYS A 209 -7.27 -11.16 9.33
C LYS A 209 -6.95 -10.18 10.46
N PRO A 210 -7.56 -8.99 10.52
CA PRO A 210 -7.36 -8.09 11.65
C PRO A 210 -8.03 -8.69 12.91
N ILE A 211 -7.28 -8.74 14.02
CA ILE A 211 -7.75 -9.27 15.31
C ILE A 211 -8.16 -8.12 16.23
N GLU A 212 -7.24 -7.17 16.45
CA GLU A 212 -7.43 -6.06 17.35
C GLU A 212 -6.61 -4.84 16.93
N GLU A 213 -7.13 -3.66 17.27
CA GLU A 213 -6.40 -2.40 17.16
C GLU A 213 -5.87 -2.02 18.55
N THR A 214 -4.59 -1.65 18.61
CA THR A 214 -3.91 -1.29 19.86
C THR A 214 -3.28 0.08 19.73
N GLU A 215 -2.91 0.71 20.85
CA GLU A 215 -2.17 1.98 20.85
C GLU A 215 -0.84 1.93 20.05
N LYS A 216 -0.30 0.73 19.80
CA LYS A 216 1.02 0.52 19.17
C LYS A 216 0.94 0.02 17.73
N GLY A 217 -0.24 -0.26 17.22
CA GLY A 217 -0.41 -0.93 15.93
C GLY A 217 -1.66 -1.79 15.83
N VAL A 218 -1.86 -2.33 14.64
CA VAL A 218 -2.92 -3.32 14.36
C VAL A 218 -2.34 -4.73 14.45
N VAL A 219 -3.00 -5.60 15.22
CA VAL A 219 -2.66 -7.02 15.31
C VAL A 219 -3.42 -7.75 14.22
N VAL A 220 -2.67 -8.46 13.37
CA VAL A 220 -3.21 -9.25 12.26
C VAL A 220 -2.82 -10.72 12.43
N GLN A 221 -3.71 -11.61 12.01
CA GLN A 221 -3.43 -13.03 11.85
C GLN A 221 -3.19 -13.32 10.37
N PHE A 222 -2.05 -13.94 10.10
CA PHE A 222 -1.67 -14.35 8.77
C PHE A 222 -2.39 -15.65 8.37
N HIS A 223 -2.92 -15.71 7.15
CA HIS A 223 -3.54 -16.90 6.58
C HIS A 223 -3.01 -17.20 5.18
N TRP A 224 -2.55 -18.43 4.95
CA TRP A 224 -2.43 -18.94 3.59
C TRP A 224 -3.82 -19.31 3.07
N LEU A 225 -4.13 -18.85 1.86
CA LEU A 225 -5.38 -19.15 1.18
C LEU A 225 -5.16 -20.34 0.25
N ASN A 226 -6.22 -21.14 0.05
CA ASN A 226 -6.15 -22.23 -0.90
C ASN A 226 -6.19 -21.68 -2.33
N ASN A 227 -5.47 -22.34 -3.22
CA ASN A 227 -5.79 -22.20 -4.64
C ASN A 227 -7.13 -22.88 -4.85
N SER A 228 -8.12 -22.12 -5.31
CA SER A 228 -9.37 -22.71 -5.73
C SER A 228 -9.17 -23.39 -7.10
N GLU A 229 -10.14 -24.21 -7.51
CA GLU A 229 -10.22 -24.76 -8.88
C GLU A 229 -11.44 -24.19 -9.61
N TYR A 230 -11.93 -23.03 -9.18
CA TYR A 230 -13.18 -22.45 -9.65
C TYR A 230 -12.87 -21.50 -10.80
N GLU A 231 -13.75 -21.49 -11.78
CA GLU A 231 -13.71 -20.53 -12.90
C GLU A 231 -15.00 -19.71 -12.81
N PRO A 232 -14.96 -18.37 -12.92
CA PRO A 232 -16.13 -17.50 -12.75
C PRO A 232 -17.32 -17.86 -13.66
N ASP A 233 -17.05 -18.44 -14.83
CA ASP A 233 -18.04 -18.78 -15.85
C ASP A 233 -18.57 -20.22 -15.75
N LEU A 234 -18.20 -20.98 -14.71
CA LEU A 234 -18.55 -22.39 -14.62
C LEU A 234 -19.99 -22.59 -14.08
N ASP A 235 -20.84 -23.24 -14.88
CA ASP A 235 -22.23 -23.52 -14.50
C ASP A 235 -22.29 -24.46 -13.28
N VAL A 236 -22.81 -23.92 -12.17
CA VAL A 236 -22.90 -24.62 -10.88
C VAL A 236 -24.10 -25.58 -10.91
N SER A 237 -23.90 -26.76 -11.51
CA SER A 237 -24.86 -27.85 -11.41
C SER A 237 -24.91 -28.46 -10.00
N LYS A 238 -26.00 -29.14 -9.65
CA LYS A 238 -26.15 -29.76 -8.31
C LYS A 238 -25.07 -30.80 -7.99
N ASP A 239 -24.59 -31.52 -9.00
CA ASP A 239 -23.48 -32.48 -8.88
C ASP A 239 -22.13 -31.78 -8.70
N TYR A 240 -21.99 -30.55 -9.21
CA TYR A 240 -20.83 -29.70 -9.02
C TYR A 240 -20.71 -29.25 -7.56
N ILE A 241 -21.81 -28.92 -6.87
CA ILE A 241 -21.81 -28.55 -5.43
C ILE A 241 -21.36 -29.71 -4.54
N GLU A 242 -21.80 -30.95 -4.82
CA GLU A 242 -21.36 -32.13 -4.05
C GLU A 242 -19.87 -32.44 -4.30
N THR A 243 -19.42 -32.31 -5.55
CA THR A 243 -18.01 -32.45 -5.93
C THR A 243 -17.15 -31.37 -5.27
N LEU A 244 -17.61 -30.12 -5.28
CA LEU A 244 -17.01 -28.97 -4.60
C LEU A 244 -16.86 -29.22 -3.11
N THR A 245 -17.95 -29.56 -2.43
CA THR A 245 -17.95 -29.85 -0.99
C THR A 245 -16.98 -30.99 -0.66
N SER A 246 -16.81 -31.98 -1.54
CA SER A 246 -15.84 -33.05 -1.36
C SER A 246 -14.38 -32.64 -1.58
N LYS A 247 -14.14 -31.62 -2.43
CA LYS A 247 -12.81 -31.04 -2.71
C LYS A 247 -12.40 -29.96 -1.70
N THR A 248 -13.36 -29.18 -1.20
CA THR A 248 -13.18 -28.10 -0.21
C THR A 248 -13.26 -28.58 1.24
N LYS A 249 -13.86 -29.75 1.50
CA LYS A 249 -13.72 -30.45 2.78
C LYS A 249 -12.23 -30.63 3.07
N THR A 250 -11.68 -29.82 3.97
CA THR A 250 -11.03 -30.12 5.27
C THR A 250 -10.27 -31.46 5.48
N GLN A 251 -10.15 -32.31 4.47
CA GLN A 251 -9.54 -33.65 4.49
C GLN A 251 -8.18 -33.70 3.77
N LYS A 252 -7.74 -32.65 3.09
CA LYS A 252 -6.35 -32.53 2.62
C LYS A 252 -5.40 -31.98 3.70
N GLY A 253 -5.50 -32.49 4.92
CA GLY A 253 -4.55 -32.20 6.01
C GLY A 253 -4.41 -30.69 6.37
N PRO A 254 -3.47 -30.33 7.26
CA PRO A 254 -3.27 -28.96 7.72
C PRO A 254 -2.59 -28.03 6.68
N PHE A 255 -2.53 -28.43 5.41
CA PHE A 255 -1.70 -27.78 4.40
C PHE A 255 -2.50 -26.74 3.60
N TRP A 256 -2.71 -25.58 4.21
CA TRP A 256 -3.19 -24.38 3.54
C TRP A 256 -2.06 -23.84 2.65
N GLY A 257 -2.21 -23.94 1.32
CA GLY A 257 -1.26 -23.41 0.32
C GLY A 257 0.18 -23.99 0.41
N HIS A 258 0.72 -24.53 -0.67
CA HIS A 258 2.12 -25.01 -0.70
C HIS A 258 3.14 -23.86 -0.84
N VAL A 259 3.00 -22.81 -0.05
CA VAL A 259 3.77 -21.59 -0.19
C VAL A 259 4.87 -21.53 0.89
N LEU A 260 6.09 -21.89 0.49
CA LEU A 260 7.25 -21.89 1.38
C LEU A 260 7.80 -20.47 1.55
N ALA A 261 7.36 -19.77 2.59
CA ALA A 261 7.93 -18.48 2.99
C ALA A 261 8.62 -18.59 4.36
N HIS A 262 9.75 -17.91 4.52
CA HIS A 262 10.52 -17.93 5.76
C HIS A 262 10.82 -16.50 6.22
N ARG A 263 10.90 -16.34 7.53
CA ARG A 263 11.40 -15.16 8.21
C ARG A 263 12.92 -15.10 8.10
N ALA A 264 13.50 -13.91 8.33
CA ALA A 264 14.94 -13.70 8.41
C ALA A 264 15.61 -14.59 9.48
N SER A 265 14.86 -15.03 10.48
CA SER A 265 15.30 -16.00 11.48
C SER A 265 15.36 -17.46 11.00
N GLY A 266 14.91 -17.74 9.77
CA GLY A 266 14.75 -19.10 9.23
C GLY A 266 13.47 -19.83 9.64
N LEU A 267 12.62 -19.20 10.47
CA LEU A 267 11.31 -19.75 10.83
C LEU A 267 10.33 -19.64 9.68
N ARG A 268 9.45 -20.62 9.51
CA ARG A 268 8.40 -20.58 8.49
C ARG A 268 7.31 -19.58 8.83
N LEU A 269 6.70 -19.03 7.78
CA LEU A 269 5.41 -18.34 7.88
C LEU A 269 4.30 -19.39 7.72
N ASP A 270 3.49 -19.52 8.76
CA ASP A 270 2.42 -20.50 8.84
C ASP A 270 1.09 -19.79 9.12
N THR A 271 -0.01 -20.34 8.59
CA THR A 271 -1.37 -19.88 8.90
C THR A 271 -1.61 -19.87 10.40
N GLY A 272 -2.25 -18.81 10.88
CA GLY A 272 -2.58 -18.59 12.29
C GLY A 272 -1.53 -17.80 13.07
N GLN A 273 -0.32 -17.59 12.51
CA GLN A 273 0.68 -16.72 13.12
C GLN A 273 0.18 -15.27 13.20
N THR A 274 0.49 -14.59 14.31
CA THR A 274 0.08 -13.21 14.53
C THR A 274 1.26 -12.25 14.40
N PHE A 275 0.96 -11.07 13.84
CA PHE A 275 1.92 -10.00 13.61
C PHE A 275 1.32 -8.69 14.10
N VAL A 276 2.19 -7.77 14.52
CA VAL A 276 1.79 -6.41 14.90
C VAL A 276 2.33 -5.47 13.84
N LEU A 277 1.43 -4.83 13.10
CA LEU A 277 1.77 -3.79 12.14
C LEU A 277 1.92 -2.47 12.91
N ARG A 278 3.17 -2.06 13.15
CA ARG A 278 3.50 -0.95 14.07
C ARG A 278 3.59 0.38 13.34
N SER A 279 3.29 1.44 14.06
CA SER A 279 3.62 2.81 13.65
C SER A 279 3.85 3.67 14.89
N GLU A 280 4.86 4.54 14.86
CA GLU A 280 5.00 5.58 15.89
C GLU A 280 4.05 6.76 15.68
N ASN A 281 3.64 6.99 14.41
CA ASN A 281 2.64 7.98 14.06
C ASN A 281 1.28 7.28 13.85
N PRO A 282 0.25 7.57 14.67
CA PRO A 282 -1.09 7.03 14.49
C PRO A 282 -1.64 7.26 13.08
N ASP A 283 -1.34 8.40 12.46
CA ASP A 283 -1.83 8.75 11.12
C ASP A 283 -1.21 7.89 10.00
N HIS A 284 -0.14 7.15 10.30
CA HIS A 284 0.53 6.23 9.38
C HIS A 284 0.23 4.77 9.68
N MET A 285 -0.55 4.48 10.72
CA MET A 285 -0.89 3.11 11.11
C MET A 285 -1.77 2.47 10.03
N PRO A 286 -1.50 1.21 9.62
CA PRO A 286 -2.39 0.49 8.71
C PRO A 286 -3.84 0.51 9.21
N ASN A 287 -4.76 0.86 8.33
CA ASN A 287 -6.15 1.08 8.70
C ASN A 287 -6.83 -0.26 9.01
N PHE A 288 -7.36 -0.39 10.23
CA PHE A 288 -8.02 -1.61 10.69
C PHE A 288 -9.23 -2.01 9.83
N GLN A 289 -10.03 -1.03 9.39
CA GLN A 289 -11.23 -1.31 8.61
C GLN A 289 -10.90 -1.69 7.17
N LEU A 290 -9.86 -1.10 6.57
CA LEU A 290 -9.37 -1.56 5.26
C LEU A 290 -8.88 -3.01 5.31
N LEU A 291 -8.20 -3.41 6.40
CA LEU A 291 -7.77 -4.79 6.58
C LEU A 291 -8.95 -5.77 6.71
N LYS A 292 -10.07 -5.34 7.30
CA LYS A 292 -11.28 -6.16 7.34
C LYS A 292 -11.84 -6.38 5.95
N ILE A 293 -11.90 -5.33 5.13
CA ILE A 293 -12.37 -5.44 3.74
C ILE A 293 -11.51 -6.43 2.98
N ASP A 294 -10.19 -6.27 3.06
CA ASP A 294 -9.25 -7.13 2.36
C ASP A 294 -9.39 -8.60 2.82
N ASP A 295 -9.48 -8.86 4.13
CA ASP A 295 -9.72 -10.21 4.66
C ASP A 295 -11.02 -10.83 4.15
N GLU A 296 -12.13 -10.10 4.19
CA GLU A 296 -13.44 -10.57 3.72
C GLU A 296 -13.43 -10.80 2.20
N THR A 297 -12.84 -9.89 1.43
CA THR A 297 -12.74 -9.98 -0.04
C THR A 297 -11.80 -11.10 -0.48
N CYS A 298 -10.63 -11.23 0.13
CA CYS A 298 -9.70 -12.30 -0.17
C CYS A 298 -10.25 -13.67 0.25
N SER A 299 -11.03 -13.72 1.33
CA SER A 299 -11.68 -14.96 1.75
C SER A 299 -12.72 -15.43 0.73
N SER A 300 -13.59 -14.55 0.23
CA SER A 300 -14.57 -14.90 -0.80
C SER A 300 -13.90 -15.28 -2.13
N VAL A 301 -12.88 -14.52 -2.56
CA VAL A 301 -12.14 -14.78 -3.80
C VAL A 301 -11.25 -16.04 -3.71
N SER A 302 -10.78 -16.41 -2.51
CA SER A 302 -10.02 -17.64 -2.33
C SER A 302 -10.83 -18.91 -2.58
N GLU A 303 -12.15 -18.82 -2.46
CA GLU A 303 -13.06 -19.87 -2.89
C GLU A 303 -13.21 -19.88 -4.41
N GLU A 304 -12.76 -18.86 -5.16
CA GLU A 304 -12.99 -18.69 -6.60
C GLU A 304 -11.70 -18.66 -7.48
N ASN A 305 -10.51 -18.61 -6.87
CA ASN A 305 -9.18 -18.60 -7.50
C ASN A 305 -8.87 -19.65 -8.62
N ASN A 306 -9.00 -19.28 -9.90
CA ASN A 306 -8.03 -19.63 -10.94
C ASN A 306 -7.12 -18.41 -11.22
N TYR A 307 -5.79 -18.60 -11.16
CA TYR A 307 -4.79 -17.51 -11.13
C TYR A 307 -4.85 -16.49 -12.29
N PRO A 308 -5.15 -16.87 -13.55
CA PRO A 308 -5.31 -15.90 -14.63
C PRO A 308 -6.57 -15.05 -14.45
N ASP A 309 -7.64 -15.62 -13.88
CA ASP A 309 -8.97 -15.00 -13.86
C ASP A 309 -9.14 -14.00 -12.73
N VAL A 310 -8.34 -14.06 -11.65
CA VAL A 310 -8.35 -13.07 -10.56
C VAL A 310 -7.54 -11.85 -10.91
N LEU A 311 -6.39 -12.05 -11.58
CA LEU A 311 -5.67 -10.95 -12.21
C LEU A 311 -6.53 -10.37 -13.32
N ARG A 312 -7.16 -11.19 -14.17
CA ARG A 312 -8.09 -10.75 -15.20
C ARG A 312 -9.34 -10.10 -14.61
N TRP A 313 -9.90 -10.53 -13.49
CA TRP A 313 -11.03 -9.86 -12.84
C TRP A 313 -10.57 -8.52 -12.23
N ARG A 314 -9.41 -8.47 -11.58
CA ARG A 314 -8.81 -7.20 -11.11
C ARG A 314 -8.42 -6.27 -12.28
N GLU A 315 -8.04 -6.82 -13.43
CA GLU A 315 -7.67 -6.11 -14.66
C GLU A 315 -8.88 -5.75 -15.52
N GLU A 316 -9.95 -6.54 -15.60
CA GLU A 316 -11.20 -6.27 -16.34
C GLU A 316 -12.07 -5.29 -15.57
N VAL A 317 -12.10 -5.39 -14.24
CA VAL A 317 -12.61 -4.33 -13.35
C VAL A 317 -11.66 -3.12 -13.35
N GLY A 318 -10.42 -3.24 -13.87
CA GLY A 318 -9.41 -2.17 -13.96
C GLY A 318 -9.22 -1.51 -15.33
N CYS A 319 -9.60 -2.16 -16.43
CA CYS A 319 -9.29 -1.77 -17.81
C CYS A 319 -10.58 -1.65 -18.62
N GLY A 320 -11.33 -0.58 -18.37
CA GLY A 320 -12.31 -0.04 -19.32
C GLY A 320 -11.67 0.95 -20.31
N ILE A 321 -10.42 0.75 -20.71
CA ILE A 321 -9.75 1.60 -21.70
C ILE A 321 -9.14 0.71 -22.80
N GLU A 322 -9.96 0.36 -23.77
CA GLU A 322 -9.45 0.16 -25.13
C GLU A 322 -9.10 1.54 -25.68
N ILE A 323 -7.81 1.87 -25.73
CA ILE A 323 -7.35 2.89 -26.67
C ILE A 323 -7.33 2.18 -28.03
N GLU A 324 -8.42 2.27 -28.77
CA GLU A 324 -8.41 2.05 -30.21
C GLU A 324 -7.45 3.09 -30.80
N ALA A 325 -6.20 2.67 -31.02
CA ALA A 325 -5.28 3.38 -31.88
C ALA A 325 -5.61 3.03 -33.32
N ASP A 326 -6.71 3.57 -33.83
CA ASP A 326 -6.93 3.71 -35.27
C ASP A 326 -5.93 4.74 -35.80
N VAL A 327 -4.75 4.24 -36.18
CA VAL A 327 -3.84 4.96 -37.06
C VAL A 327 -4.14 4.49 -38.47
N GLU A 328 -5.16 5.09 -39.09
CA GLU A 328 -5.25 5.11 -40.54
C GLU A 328 -4.06 5.92 -41.07
N MET A 329 -3.08 5.20 -41.62
CA MET A 329 -1.93 5.77 -42.28
C MET A 329 -2.38 6.25 -43.67
N GLU A 330 -2.90 7.48 -43.75
CA GLU A 330 -3.05 8.17 -45.03
C GLU A 330 -1.65 8.50 -45.57
N THR A 331 -1.22 7.76 -46.58
CA THR A 331 -0.05 8.11 -47.39
C THR A 331 -0.51 9.10 -48.46
N ASP A 332 -0.35 10.39 -48.19
CA ASP A 332 -0.37 11.43 -49.20
C ASP A 332 0.93 11.36 -50.01
N GLU A 333 0.89 10.63 -51.13
CA GLU A 333 1.82 10.84 -52.25
C GLU A 333 1.30 12.01 -53.09
N ASP A 334 1.97 13.16 -53.02
CA ASP A 334 2.05 14.07 -54.16
C ASP A 334 3.22 15.05 -53.97
N GLY A 335 4.15 15.05 -54.93
CA GLY A 335 5.25 16.02 -54.94
C GLY A 335 6.41 15.69 -55.86
N GLN A 336 6.14 15.46 -57.15
CA GLN A 336 7.15 15.51 -58.21
C GLN A 336 7.86 16.89 -58.20
N PRO A 337 9.14 16.94 -58.60
CA PRO A 337 9.38 17.64 -59.85
C PRO A 337 10.36 16.91 -60.77
N ASP A 338 10.03 17.02 -62.06
CA ASP A 338 10.90 16.82 -63.20
C ASP A 338 12.19 17.67 -63.08
N ASP A 339 13.33 17.19 -63.56
CA ASP A 339 13.93 17.70 -64.82
C ASP A 339 15.32 17.07 -65.08
N ASP A 340 15.43 16.44 -66.26
CA ASP A 340 16.53 16.33 -67.21
C ASP A 340 18.02 16.38 -66.79
N SER A 341 18.80 15.41 -67.28
CA SER A 341 19.77 15.59 -68.39
C SER A 341 21.02 14.67 -68.32
N GLU A 342 21.43 14.17 -69.49
CA GLU A 342 22.74 13.59 -69.88
C GLU A 342 23.07 12.16 -69.37
N GLY A 343 23.45 11.18 -70.18
CA GLY A 343 24.01 11.17 -71.53
C GLY A 343 25.23 10.23 -71.55
N SER A 344 25.24 9.24 -72.46
CA SER A 344 26.39 8.40 -72.87
C SER A 344 26.87 7.35 -71.84
N SER A 345 27.11 6.08 -72.16
CA SER A 345 27.50 5.39 -73.39
C SER A 345 27.15 3.90 -73.32
#